data_AF-A0A3M0Y667-F1
#
_entry.id   AF-A0A3M0Y667-F1
#
_cell.length_a   1.000
_cell.length_b   1.000
_cell.length_c   1.000
_cell.angle_alpha   90.00
_cell.angle_beta   90.00
_cell.angle_gamma   90.00
#
_symmetry.space_group_name_H-M   'P 1'
#
loop_
_entity.id
_entity.type
_entity.pdbx_description
1 polymer ?
#
loop_
_entity_poly.entity_id
_entity_poly.type
_entity_poly.pdbx_seq_one_letter_code
_entity_poly.pdbx_strand_id
1 'polypeptide(L)'
;EESVEHVSSMAGRFARWALEDEAKFSYLLDMSKHDFYTATHMLNVGVGCGLLAARVRPGEEQFLADVVQGGLLHDVGKRAIDPEILNKEKDLSPQEWRQLQQHPVAGFEQLREAGNASRIALQMTRWHHERLDGKGYPDALPGQKIPFSARLCAVVDAYDALTSGRPYRQAIAPLDALAMLQEGVGTQFDPDLFAAWREVVEGLIEADPQRTFHRPADEPAPQLTLDDIFPEVPLDARREEEAGQQGSQQNDRRAHVRLPVQVPVVATFLHQCKPYPVPVGKPWEAQTLDCSQGGACLLTPWPLARGDVLEVQLRVTSKDGRERVVRRYAVVRNVHQRGDDAWTAGVRFVENPQDPYRL
;
A
#
# COMPACT_ATOMS: atom_id res chain seq x y z
N GLU A 1 7.77 15.35 -10.56
CA GLU A 1 6.49 15.13 -11.27
C GLU A 1 6.41 13.73 -11.87
N GLU A 2 7.46 13.28 -12.56
CA GLU A 2 7.57 11.93 -13.16
C GLU A 2 7.33 10.77 -12.17
N SER A 3 7.86 10.85 -10.94
CA SER A 3 7.62 9.81 -9.90
C SER A 3 6.14 9.68 -9.51
N VAL A 4 5.37 10.77 -9.52
CA VAL A 4 3.93 10.76 -9.18
C VAL A 4 3.12 10.11 -10.31
N GLU A 5 3.52 10.32 -11.56
CA GLU A 5 2.90 9.70 -12.72
C GLU A 5 3.10 8.17 -12.72
N HIS A 6 4.32 7.70 -12.41
CA HIS A 6 4.60 6.27 -12.29
C HIS A 6 3.80 5.60 -11.16
N VAL A 7 3.72 6.25 -9.98
CA VAL A 7 2.88 5.77 -8.86
C VAL A 7 1.41 5.75 -9.25
N SER A 8 0.93 6.77 -9.97
CA SER A 8 -0.46 6.82 -10.46
C SER A 8 -0.75 5.70 -11.46
N SER A 9 0.21 5.39 -12.34
CA SER A 9 0.13 4.27 -13.28
C SER A 9 0.06 2.93 -12.57
N MET A 10 0.88 2.72 -11.52
CA MET A 10 0.81 1.54 -10.65
C MET A 10 -0.53 1.45 -9.93
N ALA A 11 -1.01 2.54 -9.34
CA ALA A 11 -2.30 2.59 -8.65
C ALA A 11 -3.45 2.22 -9.61
N GLY A 12 -3.41 2.71 -10.86
CA GLY A 12 -4.40 2.35 -11.88
C GLY A 12 -4.33 0.88 -12.31
N ARG A 13 -3.17 0.22 -12.26
CA ARG A 13 -3.04 -1.24 -12.46
C ARG A 13 -3.62 -2.01 -11.27
N PHE A 14 -3.29 -1.60 -10.04
CA PHE A 14 -3.82 -2.20 -8.81
C PHE A 14 -5.35 -2.09 -8.73
N ALA A 15 -5.90 -0.91 -9.02
CA ALA A 15 -7.35 -0.68 -8.99
C ALA A 15 -8.09 -1.55 -10.02
N ARG A 16 -7.54 -1.71 -11.23
CA ARG A 16 -8.13 -2.61 -12.24
C ARG A 16 -8.12 -4.06 -11.77
N TRP A 17 -7.00 -4.53 -11.21
CA TRP A 17 -6.93 -5.87 -10.67
C TRP A 17 -7.94 -6.12 -9.54
N ALA A 18 -8.12 -5.15 -8.63
CA ALA A 18 -9.13 -5.21 -7.58
C ALA A 18 -10.57 -5.31 -8.11
N LEU A 19 -10.84 -4.68 -9.25
CA LEU A 19 -12.16 -4.68 -9.90
C LEU A 19 -12.44 -5.96 -10.69
N GLU A 20 -11.41 -6.67 -11.13
CA GLU A 20 -11.55 -7.90 -11.92
C GLU A 20 -11.94 -9.10 -11.04
N ASP A 21 -11.36 -9.23 -9.86
CA ASP A 21 -11.59 -10.37 -8.97
C ASP A 21 -11.15 -10.06 -7.52
N GLU A 22 -12.12 -9.74 -6.66
CA GLU A 22 -11.91 -9.39 -5.25
C GLU A 22 -11.18 -10.51 -4.47
N ALA A 23 -11.45 -11.79 -4.82
CA ALA A 23 -10.81 -12.93 -4.19
C ALA A 23 -9.35 -13.12 -4.66
N LYS A 24 -8.99 -12.66 -5.86
CA LYS A 24 -7.59 -12.61 -6.30
C LYS A 24 -6.84 -11.43 -5.70
N PHE A 25 -7.51 -10.30 -5.50
CA PHE A 25 -6.90 -9.14 -4.85
C PHE A 25 -6.58 -9.40 -3.38
N SER A 26 -7.40 -10.22 -2.69
CA SER A 26 -7.11 -10.64 -1.32
C SER A 26 -5.82 -11.45 -1.18
N TYR A 27 -5.21 -11.94 -2.27
CA TYR A 27 -3.95 -12.71 -2.19
C TYR A 27 -2.83 -11.91 -1.52
N LEU A 28 -2.72 -10.60 -1.77
CA LEU A 28 -1.73 -9.76 -1.09
C LEU A 28 -2.03 -9.60 0.41
N LEU A 29 -3.32 -9.60 0.77
CA LEU A 29 -3.77 -9.53 2.16
C LEU A 29 -3.64 -10.89 2.86
N ASP A 30 -3.77 -12.01 2.14
CA ASP A 30 -3.61 -13.33 2.69
C ASP A 30 -2.12 -13.65 2.93
N MET A 31 -1.22 -13.15 2.08
CA MET A 31 0.23 -13.20 2.32
C MET A 31 0.61 -12.55 3.65
N SER A 32 0.04 -11.38 3.97
CA SER A 32 0.34 -10.68 5.22
C SER A 32 -0.31 -11.31 6.47
N LYS A 33 -1.33 -12.16 6.30
CA LYS A 33 -1.92 -12.95 7.40
C LYS A 33 -1.04 -14.13 7.82
N HIS A 34 -0.26 -14.70 6.90
CA HIS A 34 0.64 -15.82 7.20
C HIS A 34 1.94 -15.35 7.88
N ASP A 35 2.41 -14.16 7.53
CA ASP A 35 3.49 -13.44 8.20
C ASP A 35 3.37 -11.95 7.87
N PHE A 36 3.20 -11.12 8.90
CA PHE A 36 3.01 -9.67 8.77
C PHE A 36 4.18 -8.99 8.03
N TYR A 37 5.35 -9.62 8.05
CA TYR A 37 6.60 -9.12 7.49
C TYR A 37 6.84 -9.55 6.04
N THR A 38 6.32 -10.71 5.62
CA THR A 38 6.59 -11.29 4.29
C THR A 38 6.18 -10.34 3.15
N ALA A 39 5.07 -9.58 3.28
CA ALA A 39 4.64 -8.65 2.23
C ALA A 39 5.59 -7.44 2.04
N THR A 40 6.04 -6.84 3.16
CA THR A 40 7.02 -5.74 3.12
C THR A 40 8.38 -6.23 2.65
N HIS A 41 8.81 -7.39 3.12
CA HIS A 41 10.05 -8.03 2.71
C HIS A 41 10.08 -8.31 1.20
N MET A 42 9.06 -8.95 0.65
CA MET A 42 8.96 -9.22 -0.79
C MET A 42 8.97 -7.92 -1.61
N LEU A 43 8.33 -6.86 -1.13
CA LEU A 43 8.38 -5.54 -1.77
C LEU A 43 9.79 -4.94 -1.75
N ASN A 44 10.44 -4.92 -0.59
CA ASN A 44 11.79 -4.40 -0.43
C ASN A 44 12.80 -5.17 -1.31
N VAL A 45 12.72 -6.50 -1.31
CA VAL A 45 13.56 -7.36 -2.14
C VAL A 45 13.27 -7.12 -3.62
N GLY A 46 12.01 -6.97 -4.02
CA GLY A 46 11.64 -6.61 -5.40
C GLY A 46 12.26 -5.29 -5.85
N VAL A 47 12.16 -4.24 -5.03
CA VAL A 47 12.74 -2.92 -5.30
C VAL A 47 14.27 -3.00 -5.33
N GLY A 48 14.89 -3.64 -4.34
CA GLY A 48 16.34 -3.80 -4.25
C GLY A 48 16.92 -4.60 -5.42
N CYS A 49 16.23 -5.67 -5.84
CA CYS A 49 16.61 -6.45 -7.02
C CYS A 49 16.53 -5.60 -8.29
N GLY A 50 15.53 -4.72 -8.41
CA GLY A 50 15.43 -3.77 -9.52
C GLY A 50 16.60 -2.77 -9.55
N LEU A 51 16.96 -2.21 -8.40
CA LEU A 51 18.11 -1.30 -8.29
C LEU A 51 19.43 -2.00 -8.66
N LEU A 52 19.64 -3.21 -8.15
CA LEU A 52 20.83 -4.00 -8.47
C LEU A 52 20.86 -4.38 -9.95
N ALA A 53 19.74 -4.82 -10.52
CA ALA A 53 19.62 -5.15 -11.93
C ALA A 53 19.95 -3.96 -12.84
N ALA A 54 19.42 -2.77 -12.52
CA ALA A 54 19.72 -1.54 -13.25
C ALA A 54 21.21 -1.19 -13.23
N ARG A 55 21.90 -1.49 -12.12
CA ARG A 55 23.34 -1.24 -11.96
C ARG A 55 24.22 -2.20 -12.75
N VAL A 56 23.84 -3.49 -12.81
CA VAL A 56 24.68 -4.54 -13.43
C VAL A 56 24.35 -4.79 -14.90
N ARG A 57 23.13 -4.46 -15.35
CA ARG A 57 22.67 -4.59 -16.74
C ARG A 57 21.86 -3.36 -17.17
N PRO A 58 22.48 -2.18 -17.26
CA PRO A 58 21.79 -0.95 -17.62
C PRO A 58 21.17 -1.06 -19.03
N GLY A 59 19.93 -0.61 -19.18
CA GLY A 59 19.20 -0.60 -20.45
C GLY A 59 18.47 -1.89 -20.82
N GLU A 60 18.64 -2.98 -20.07
CA GLU A 60 17.86 -4.22 -20.28
C GLU A 60 16.49 -4.15 -19.57
N GLU A 61 15.56 -3.34 -20.09
CA GLU A 61 14.26 -3.07 -19.45
C GLU A 61 13.45 -4.34 -19.13
N GLN A 62 13.38 -5.31 -20.05
CA GLN A 62 12.65 -6.55 -19.82
C GLN A 62 13.30 -7.41 -18.73
N PHE A 63 14.64 -7.47 -18.70
CA PHE A 63 15.36 -8.17 -17.64
C PHE A 63 15.08 -7.55 -16.27
N LEU A 64 15.09 -6.21 -16.19
CA LEU A 64 14.77 -5.49 -14.97
C LEU A 64 13.34 -5.79 -14.51
N ALA A 65 12.34 -5.72 -15.41
CA ALA A 65 10.95 -6.03 -15.09
C ALA A 65 10.78 -7.47 -14.57
N ASP A 66 11.44 -8.43 -15.21
CA ASP A 66 11.41 -9.84 -14.82
C ASP A 66 12.11 -10.10 -13.47
N VAL A 67 13.22 -9.40 -13.19
CA VAL A 67 13.92 -9.48 -11.90
C VAL A 67 13.09 -8.85 -10.78
N VAL A 68 12.44 -7.70 -11.02
CA VAL A 68 11.52 -7.10 -10.06
C VAL A 68 10.36 -8.05 -9.77
N GLN A 69 9.77 -8.66 -10.81
CA GLN A 69 8.74 -9.69 -10.64
C GLN A 69 9.26 -10.87 -9.79
N GLY A 70 10.48 -11.34 -10.05
CA GLY A 70 11.10 -12.41 -9.28
C GLY A 70 11.32 -12.05 -7.81
N GLY A 71 11.83 -10.86 -7.51
CA GLY A 71 12.01 -10.40 -6.13
C GLY A 71 10.68 -10.25 -5.39
N LEU A 72 9.64 -9.77 -6.08
CA LEU A 72 8.28 -9.68 -5.53
C LEU A 72 7.61 -11.05 -5.26
N LEU A 73 8.12 -12.14 -5.85
CA LEU A 73 7.48 -13.46 -5.79
C LEU A 73 8.36 -14.55 -5.15
N HIS A 74 9.63 -14.26 -4.86
CA HIS A 74 10.63 -15.27 -4.48
C HIS A 74 10.20 -16.15 -3.30
N ASP A 75 9.41 -15.57 -2.39
CA ASP A 75 8.97 -16.15 -1.13
C ASP A 75 7.50 -16.62 -1.13
N VAL A 76 6.81 -16.60 -2.27
CA VAL A 76 5.38 -16.97 -2.36
C VAL A 76 5.09 -18.37 -1.81
N GLY A 77 6.07 -19.27 -1.86
CA GLY A 77 5.96 -20.62 -1.31
C GLY A 77 5.85 -20.70 0.21
N LYS A 78 6.16 -19.62 0.96
CA LYS A 78 6.00 -19.58 2.43
C LYS A 78 4.55 -19.79 2.87
N ARG A 79 3.58 -19.57 1.99
CA ARG A 79 2.15 -19.89 2.21
C ARG A 79 1.89 -21.37 2.47
N ALA A 80 2.76 -22.25 1.98
CA ALA A 80 2.65 -23.69 2.20
C ALA A 80 3.28 -24.12 3.53
N ILE A 81 3.88 -23.20 4.29
CA ILE A 81 4.53 -23.45 5.57
C ILE A 81 3.57 -23.08 6.70
N ASP A 82 3.56 -23.90 7.75
CA ASP A 82 2.76 -23.65 8.95
C ASP A 82 3.13 -22.29 9.58
N PRO A 83 2.17 -21.39 9.84
CA PRO A 83 2.42 -20.13 10.53
C PRO A 83 3.13 -20.28 11.87
N GLU A 84 2.91 -21.37 12.61
CA GLU A 84 3.59 -21.63 13.89
C GLU A 84 5.09 -21.87 13.71
N ILE A 85 5.48 -22.44 12.56
CA ILE A 85 6.88 -22.64 12.17
C ILE A 85 7.48 -21.33 11.67
N LEU A 86 6.74 -20.61 10.82
CA LEU A 86 7.22 -19.38 10.20
C LEU A 86 7.46 -18.24 11.21
N ASN A 87 6.60 -18.15 12.23
CA ASN A 87 6.64 -17.08 13.24
C ASN A 87 7.27 -17.52 14.57
N LYS A 88 7.97 -18.66 14.61
CA LYS A 88 8.55 -19.18 15.85
C LYS A 88 9.67 -18.28 16.39
N GLU A 89 9.58 -17.87 17.66
CA GLU A 89 10.60 -17.03 18.30
C GLU A 89 11.86 -17.80 18.73
N LYS A 90 11.73 -19.13 18.87
CA LYS A 90 12.79 -20.04 19.28
C LYS A 90 13.39 -20.75 18.06
N ASP A 91 14.59 -21.28 18.24
CA ASP A 91 15.25 -22.09 17.22
C ASP A 91 14.33 -23.19 16.67
N LEU A 92 14.34 -23.31 15.35
CA LEU A 92 13.63 -24.34 14.63
C LEU A 92 14.32 -25.69 14.86
N SER A 93 13.53 -26.71 15.14
CA SER A 93 14.01 -28.09 15.17
C SER A 93 14.49 -28.51 13.77
N PRO A 94 15.33 -29.56 13.65
CA PRO A 94 15.78 -30.07 12.35
C PRO A 94 14.63 -30.52 11.43
N GLN A 95 13.45 -30.84 11.97
CA GLN A 95 12.27 -31.17 11.18
C GLN A 95 11.57 -29.92 10.65
N GLU A 96 11.36 -28.93 11.51
CA GLU A 96 10.78 -27.64 11.13
C GLU A 96 11.66 -26.92 10.12
N TRP A 97 12.98 -26.97 10.28
CA TRP A 97 13.93 -26.43 9.31
C TRP A 97 13.79 -27.08 7.94
N ARG A 98 13.67 -28.42 7.87
CA ARG A 98 13.45 -29.13 6.60
C ARG A 98 12.14 -28.76 5.92
N GLN A 99 11.09 -28.45 6.70
CA GLN A 99 9.82 -27.99 6.17
C GLN A 99 9.97 -26.56 5.61
N LEU A 100 10.60 -25.65 6.36
CA LEU A 100 10.85 -24.29 5.90
C LEU A 100 11.66 -24.26 4.60
N GLN A 101 12.66 -25.14 4.45
CA GLN A 101 13.47 -25.28 3.23
C GLN A 101 12.69 -25.75 1.99
N GLN A 102 11.42 -26.15 2.13
CA GLN A 102 10.57 -26.53 0.99
C GLN A 102 9.92 -25.33 0.29
N HIS A 103 9.90 -24.14 0.90
CA HIS A 103 9.21 -22.99 0.30
C HIS A 103 9.73 -22.61 -1.11
N PRO A 104 11.02 -22.73 -1.48
CA PRO A 104 11.45 -22.41 -2.84
C PRO A 104 10.85 -23.37 -3.87
N VAL A 105 10.73 -24.66 -3.51
CA VAL A 105 10.12 -25.69 -4.36
C VAL A 105 8.62 -25.46 -4.47
N ALA A 106 7.94 -25.25 -3.34
CA ALA A 106 6.50 -24.99 -3.32
C ALA A 106 6.14 -23.73 -4.12
N GLY A 107 6.91 -22.64 -3.96
CA GLY A 107 6.71 -21.40 -4.70
C GLY A 107 6.92 -21.58 -6.20
N PHE A 108 7.98 -22.29 -6.60
CA PHE A 108 8.23 -22.60 -8.01
C PHE A 108 7.08 -23.36 -8.65
N GLU A 109 6.57 -24.41 -7.99
CA GLU A 109 5.47 -25.21 -8.52
C GLU A 109 4.18 -24.37 -8.64
N GLN A 110 3.84 -23.56 -7.63
CA GLN A 110 2.70 -22.64 -7.67
C GLN A 110 2.78 -21.65 -8.84
N LEU A 111 3.94 -21.02 -9.04
CA LEU A 111 4.13 -20.06 -10.11
C LEU A 111 4.13 -20.72 -11.49
N ARG A 112 4.70 -21.93 -11.60
CA ARG A 112 4.70 -22.71 -12.84
C ARG A 112 3.27 -23.10 -13.24
N GLU A 113 2.45 -23.52 -12.28
CA GLU A 113 1.03 -23.86 -12.50
C GLU A 113 0.20 -22.63 -12.88
N ALA A 114 0.47 -21.47 -12.28
CA ALA A 114 -0.19 -20.21 -12.62
C ALA A 114 0.12 -19.73 -14.06
N GLY A 115 1.30 -20.08 -14.60
CA GLY A 115 1.65 -19.90 -16.01
C GLY A 115 1.96 -18.46 -16.46
N ASN A 116 1.95 -17.48 -15.56
CA ASN A 116 2.16 -16.05 -15.85
C ASN A 116 3.46 -15.47 -15.26
N ALA A 117 4.24 -16.27 -14.55
CA ALA A 117 5.55 -15.86 -14.05
C ALA A 117 6.60 -15.94 -15.16
N SER A 118 7.47 -14.93 -15.25
CA SER A 118 8.63 -14.99 -16.16
C SER A 118 9.56 -16.14 -15.77
N ARG A 119 10.38 -16.60 -16.73
CA ARG A 119 11.41 -17.62 -16.46
C ARG A 119 12.36 -17.17 -15.36
N ILE A 120 12.74 -15.89 -15.34
CA ILE A 120 13.61 -15.32 -14.31
C ILE A 120 12.94 -15.36 -12.93
N ALA A 121 11.65 -15.02 -12.83
CA ALA A 121 10.92 -15.11 -11.58
C ALA A 121 10.85 -16.54 -11.04
N LEU A 122 10.64 -17.53 -11.91
CA LEU A 122 10.70 -18.95 -11.55
C LEU A 122 12.09 -19.35 -11.02
N GLN A 123 13.16 -18.89 -11.69
CA GLN A 123 14.54 -19.17 -11.27
C GLN A 123 14.87 -18.55 -9.91
N MET A 124 14.49 -17.30 -9.68
CA MET A 124 14.70 -16.62 -8.40
C MET A 124 13.93 -17.32 -7.27
N THR A 125 12.65 -17.63 -7.50
CA THR A 125 11.80 -18.33 -6.53
C THR A 125 12.41 -19.68 -6.13
N ARG A 126 12.89 -20.48 -7.09
CA ARG A 126 13.45 -21.79 -6.79
C ARG A 126 14.82 -21.75 -6.11
N TRP A 127 15.68 -20.79 -6.48
CA TRP A 127 17.12 -20.88 -6.21
C TRP A 127 17.73 -19.68 -5.46
N HIS A 128 16.94 -18.75 -4.93
CA HIS A 128 17.47 -17.61 -4.16
C HIS A 128 18.21 -18.03 -2.87
N HIS A 129 18.03 -19.26 -2.38
CA HIS A 129 18.78 -19.82 -1.25
C HIS A 129 19.94 -20.76 -1.65
N GLU A 130 20.24 -20.87 -2.95
CA GLU A 130 21.45 -21.55 -3.39
C GLU A 130 22.70 -20.74 -3.01
N ARG A 131 23.80 -21.45 -2.74
CA ARG A 131 25.07 -20.85 -2.30
C ARG A 131 26.17 -21.21 -3.29
N LEU A 132 27.10 -20.29 -3.58
CA LEU A 132 28.19 -20.57 -4.52
C LEU A 132 29.01 -21.81 -4.17
N ASP A 133 29.19 -22.08 -2.88
CA ASP A 133 29.90 -23.25 -2.34
C ASP A 133 29.13 -24.57 -2.48
N GLY A 134 27.90 -24.55 -3.04
CA GLY A 134 27.05 -25.71 -3.23
C GLY A 134 26.41 -26.23 -1.94
N LYS A 135 26.47 -25.48 -0.83
CA LYS A 135 25.84 -25.86 0.45
C LYS A 135 24.43 -25.28 0.63
N GLY A 136 23.90 -24.65 -0.41
CA GLY A 136 22.56 -24.09 -0.44
C GLY A 136 21.47 -25.14 -0.67
N TYR A 137 20.25 -24.68 -0.85
CA TYR A 137 19.07 -25.49 -1.11
C TYR A 137 18.16 -24.79 -2.14
N PRO A 138 17.24 -25.51 -2.82
CA PRO A 138 16.88 -26.93 -2.66
C PRO A 138 17.73 -27.93 -3.45
N ASP A 139 18.43 -27.51 -4.49
CA ASP A 139 19.11 -28.39 -5.46
C ASP A 139 20.65 -28.44 -5.26
N ALA A 140 21.19 -27.63 -4.35
CA ALA A 140 22.61 -27.55 -4.01
C ALA A 140 23.50 -27.23 -5.22
N LEU A 141 23.06 -26.26 -6.02
CA LEU A 141 23.75 -25.83 -7.23
C LEU A 141 25.02 -25.01 -6.87
N PRO A 142 26.22 -25.40 -7.35
CA PRO A 142 27.43 -24.63 -7.08
C PRO A 142 27.70 -23.54 -8.13
N GLY A 143 28.28 -22.43 -7.68
CA GLY A 143 28.85 -21.39 -8.53
C GLY A 143 27.93 -20.90 -9.65
N GLN A 144 28.43 -20.94 -10.88
CA GLN A 144 27.71 -20.45 -12.07
C GLN A 144 26.55 -21.34 -12.52
N LYS A 145 26.36 -22.53 -11.91
CA LYS A 145 25.15 -23.33 -12.17
C LYS A 145 23.91 -22.68 -11.56
N ILE A 146 24.09 -21.83 -10.55
CA ILE A 146 23.03 -20.97 -10.03
C ILE A 146 22.76 -19.86 -11.05
N PRO A 147 21.51 -19.69 -11.52
CA PRO A 147 21.18 -18.62 -12.44
C PRO A 147 21.60 -17.25 -11.90
N PHE A 148 22.03 -16.39 -12.81
CA PHE A 148 22.49 -15.04 -12.46
C PHE A 148 21.44 -14.25 -11.65
N SER A 149 20.16 -14.33 -12.04
CA SER A 149 19.06 -13.68 -11.32
C SER A 149 18.85 -14.22 -9.89
N ALA A 150 19.06 -15.52 -9.68
CA ALA A 150 18.95 -16.12 -8.35
C ALA A 150 20.12 -15.70 -7.43
N ARG A 151 21.35 -15.64 -7.97
CA ARG A 151 22.51 -15.06 -7.24
C ARG A 151 22.29 -13.59 -6.88
N LEU A 152 21.66 -12.82 -7.79
CA LEU A 152 21.28 -11.43 -7.56
C LEU A 152 20.26 -11.32 -6.43
N CYS A 153 19.20 -12.13 -6.48
CA CYS A 153 18.17 -12.20 -5.44
C CYS A 153 18.77 -12.53 -4.07
N ALA A 154 19.68 -13.51 -4.00
CA ALA A 154 20.29 -13.98 -2.75
C ALA A 154 21.01 -12.87 -1.98
N VAL A 155 21.70 -11.96 -2.69
CA VAL A 155 22.40 -10.81 -2.06
C VAL A 155 21.38 -9.83 -1.46
N VAL A 156 20.36 -9.47 -2.23
CA VAL A 156 19.35 -8.49 -1.81
C VAL A 156 18.46 -9.04 -0.71
N ASP A 157 18.03 -10.30 -0.81
CA ASP A 157 17.25 -11.01 0.19
C ASP A 157 17.98 -11.04 1.55
N ALA A 158 19.24 -11.47 1.56
CA ALA A 158 20.04 -11.51 2.77
C ALA A 158 20.27 -10.13 3.39
N TYR A 159 20.47 -9.09 2.55
CA TYR A 159 20.58 -7.71 3.01
C TYR A 159 19.29 -7.20 3.63
N ASP A 160 18.15 -7.38 2.96
CA ASP A 160 16.87 -6.95 3.51
C ASP A 160 16.59 -7.69 4.83
N ALA A 161 16.79 -9.01 4.89
CA ALA A 161 16.59 -9.79 6.10
C ALA A 161 17.43 -9.33 7.32
N LEU A 162 18.57 -8.66 7.12
CA LEU A 162 19.39 -8.06 8.18
C LEU A 162 18.90 -6.65 8.55
N THR A 163 18.46 -5.87 7.57
CA THR A 163 18.17 -4.45 7.72
C THR A 163 16.71 -4.13 8.04
N SER A 164 15.76 -5.01 7.70
CA SER A 164 14.37 -4.84 8.08
C SER A 164 14.09 -5.52 9.42
N GLY A 165 13.62 -4.72 10.39
CA GLY A 165 13.38 -5.18 11.75
C GLY A 165 12.31 -6.27 11.79
N ARG A 166 12.60 -7.38 12.46
CA ARG A 166 11.65 -8.47 12.72
C ARG A 166 11.13 -8.35 14.16
N PRO A 167 9.95 -8.92 14.50
CA PRO A 167 9.45 -8.92 15.88
C PRO A 167 10.46 -9.42 16.92
N TYR A 168 11.40 -10.28 16.49
CA TYR A 168 12.40 -10.93 17.33
C TYR A 168 13.84 -10.45 17.11
N ARG A 169 14.07 -9.54 16.14
CA ARG A 169 15.43 -9.08 15.80
C ARG A 169 15.42 -7.62 15.38
N GLN A 170 16.22 -6.81 16.07
CA GLN A 170 16.44 -5.41 15.74
C GLN A 170 17.07 -5.28 14.34
N ALA A 171 16.60 -4.29 13.58
CA ALA A 171 17.17 -3.91 12.29
C ALA A 171 18.65 -3.58 12.46
N ILE A 172 19.51 -4.12 11.60
CA ILE A 172 20.93 -3.77 11.58
C ILE A 172 21.14 -2.58 10.66
N ALA A 173 22.04 -1.67 11.01
CA ALA A 173 22.35 -0.52 10.16
C ALA A 173 22.86 -0.99 8.78
N PRO A 174 22.53 -0.27 7.68
CA PRO A 174 22.92 -0.66 6.32
C PRO A 174 24.38 -1.05 6.14
N LEU A 175 25.32 -0.26 6.68
CA LEU A 175 26.76 -0.53 6.56
C LEU A 175 27.21 -1.74 7.36
N ASP A 176 26.62 -1.95 8.54
CA ASP A 176 26.89 -3.12 9.37
C ASP A 176 26.35 -4.40 8.71
N ALA A 177 25.18 -4.33 8.07
CA ALA A 177 24.63 -5.44 7.31
C ALA A 177 25.55 -5.80 6.13
N LEU A 178 26.09 -4.82 5.40
CA LEU A 178 27.08 -5.05 4.35
C LEU A 178 28.36 -5.70 4.90
N ALA A 179 28.85 -5.25 6.06
CA ALA A 179 30.02 -5.82 6.71
C ALA A 179 29.79 -7.29 7.10
N MET A 180 28.61 -7.64 7.60
CA MET A 180 28.25 -9.04 7.89
C MET A 180 28.17 -9.89 6.63
N LEU A 181 27.55 -9.39 5.56
CA LEU A 181 27.44 -10.12 4.29
C LEU A 181 28.80 -10.33 3.60
N GLN A 182 29.75 -9.41 3.82
CA GLN A 182 31.12 -9.49 3.29
C GLN A 182 31.81 -10.81 3.65
N GLU A 183 31.52 -11.40 4.82
CA GLU A 183 32.06 -12.69 5.28
C GLU A 183 31.62 -13.87 4.39
N GLY A 184 30.45 -13.76 3.76
CA GLY A 184 29.89 -14.77 2.86
C GLY A 184 30.33 -14.62 1.40
N VAL A 185 31.08 -13.58 1.04
CA VAL A 185 31.47 -13.32 -0.35
C VAL A 185 32.40 -14.42 -0.86
N GLY A 186 32.10 -14.95 -2.06
CA GLY A 186 32.84 -16.04 -2.69
C GLY A 186 32.46 -17.44 -2.20
N THR A 187 31.68 -17.57 -1.13
CA THR A 187 31.16 -18.86 -0.64
C THR A 187 29.64 -18.93 -0.68
N GLN A 188 28.97 -17.93 -0.13
CA GLN A 188 27.52 -17.77 -0.21
C GLN A 188 27.14 -16.87 -1.39
N PHE A 189 27.78 -15.70 -1.47
CA PHE A 189 27.39 -14.62 -2.36
C PHE A 189 28.38 -14.42 -3.50
N ASP A 190 27.84 -14.03 -4.65
CA ASP A 190 28.62 -13.64 -5.81
C ASP A 190 29.42 -12.35 -5.55
N PRO A 191 30.76 -12.35 -5.71
CA PRO A 191 31.58 -11.17 -5.44
C PRO A 191 31.22 -9.95 -6.27
N ASP A 192 30.88 -10.15 -7.55
CA ASP A 192 30.59 -9.05 -8.47
C ASP A 192 29.23 -8.42 -8.14
N LEU A 193 28.23 -9.27 -7.85
CA LEU A 193 26.90 -8.81 -7.44
C LEU A 193 26.92 -8.15 -6.06
N PHE A 194 27.69 -8.68 -5.11
CA PHE A 194 27.86 -8.07 -3.80
C PHE A 194 28.53 -6.70 -3.90
N ALA A 195 29.60 -6.57 -4.69
CA ALA A 195 30.28 -5.30 -4.90
C ALA A 195 29.33 -4.26 -5.53
N ALA A 196 28.57 -4.64 -6.55
CA ALA A 196 27.57 -3.77 -7.15
C ALA A 196 26.45 -3.39 -6.17
N TRP A 197 26.01 -4.31 -5.30
CA TRP A 197 25.02 -4.02 -4.28
C TRP A 197 25.53 -3.04 -3.22
N ARG A 198 26.78 -3.20 -2.78
CA ARG A 198 27.43 -2.26 -1.86
C ARG A 198 27.42 -0.86 -2.44
N GLU A 199 27.80 -0.68 -3.71
CA GLU A 199 27.78 0.64 -4.36
C GLU A 199 26.36 1.23 -4.43
N VAL A 200 25.33 0.41 -4.66
CA VAL A 200 23.93 0.87 -4.62
C VAL A 200 23.58 1.40 -3.24
N VAL A 201 23.90 0.64 -2.18
CA VAL A 201 23.58 1.03 -0.79
C VAL A 201 24.36 2.28 -0.37
N GLU A 202 25.66 2.35 -0.69
CA GLU A 202 26.49 3.52 -0.41
C GLU A 202 25.97 4.77 -1.13
N GLY A 203 25.56 4.65 -2.39
CA GLY A 203 24.94 5.76 -3.13
C GLY A 203 23.61 6.21 -2.53
N LEU A 204 22.79 5.30 -2.02
CA LEU A 204 21.56 5.65 -1.31
C LEU A 204 21.85 6.39 0.00
N ILE A 205 22.90 6.00 0.72
CA ILE A 205 23.34 6.67 1.96
C ILE A 205 23.94 8.06 1.65
N GLU A 206 24.71 8.19 0.58
CA GLU A 206 25.25 9.49 0.17
C GLU A 206 24.12 10.47 -0.19
N ALA A 207 23.09 9.99 -0.89
CA ALA A 207 21.90 10.78 -1.22
C ALA A 207 21.05 11.15 0.00
N ASP A 208 21.04 10.30 1.03
CA ASP A 208 20.31 10.54 2.27
C ASP A 208 21.08 9.94 3.47
N PRO A 209 21.95 10.73 4.11
CA PRO A 209 22.75 10.27 5.24
C PRO A 209 21.93 9.79 6.43
N GLN A 210 20.65 10.16 6.52
CA GLN A 210 19.79 9.71 7.61
C GLN A 210 19.54 8.19 7.59
N ARG A 211 19.78 7.53 6.44
CA ARG A 211 19.71 6.07 6.29
C ARG A 211 20.74 5.32 7.14
N THR A 212 21.79 6.00 7.62
CA THR A 212 22.82 5.39 8.48
C THR A 212 22.38 5.22 9.93
N PHE A 213 21.36 5.94 10.39
CA PHE A 213 20.97 5.92 11.79
C PHE A 213 20.09 4.73 12.12
N HIS A 214 20.43 4.03 13.19
CA HIS A 214 19.57 3.06 13.83
C HIS A 214 18.58 3.80 14.73
N ARG A 215 17.27 3.66 14.52
CA ARG A 215 16.29 4.18 15.48
C ARG A 215 16.44 3.37 16.79
N PRO A 216 16.67 4.01 17.94
CA PRO A 216 16.76 3.33 19.22
C PRO A 216 15.51 2.47 19.49
N ALA A 217 15.72 1.28 20.08
CA ALA A 217 14.65 0.31 20.34
C ALA A 217 13.53 0.82 21.26
N ASP A 218 13.84 1.81 22.10
CA ASP A 218 12.92 2.43 23.04
C ASP A 218 12.16 3.63 22.45
N GLU A 219 12.49 4.05 21.23
CA GLU A 219 11.70 5.06 20.53
C GLU A 219 10.51 4.38 19.86
N PRO A 220 9.26 4.70 20.29
CA PRO A 220 8.08 4.23 19.60
C PRO A 220 8.18 4.64 18.14
N ALA A 221 7.61 3.82 17.24
CA ALA A 221 7.49 4.23 15.85
C ALA A 221 6.89 5.64 15.83
N PRO A 222 7.46 6.59 15.06
CA PRO A 222 6.90 7.92 15.01
C PRO A 222 5.42 7.72 14.72
N GLN A 223 4.59 8.21 15.63
CA GLN A 223 3.15 8.21 15.44
C GLN A 223 2.90 9.26 14.36
N LEU A 224 3.18 8.87 13.12
CA LEU A 224 2.88 9.67 11.96
C LEU A 224 1.35 9.78 11.93
N THR A 225 0.86 10.95 12.28
CA THR A 225 -0.51 11.32 12.06
C THR A 225 -0.73 11.47 10.54
N LEU A 226 -1.98 11.41 10.09
CA LEU A 226 -2.29 11.72 8.70
C LEU A 226 -1.78 13.11 8.31
N ASP A 227 -1.69 14.03 9.27
CA ASP A 227 -1.20 15.40 9.09
C ASP A 227 0.34 15.45 8.93
N ASP A 228 1.08 14.45 9.44
CA ASP A 228 2.53 14.33 9.23
C ASP A 228 2.87 13.74 7.84
N ILE A 229 2.01 12.86 7.34
CA ILE A 229 2.16 12.22 6.01
C ILE A 229 1.62 13.13 4.90
N PHE A 230 0.54 13.86 5.21
CA PHE A 230 -0.09 14.85 4.37
C PHE A 230 -0.18 16.16 5.17
N PRO A 231 0.92 16.93 5.27
CA PRO A 231 0.81 18.29 5.80
C PRO A 231 -0.30 19.00 5.04
N GLU A 232 -1.14 19.77 5.74
CA GLU A 232 -2.10 20.66 5.11
C GLU A 232 -1.33 21.60 4.19
N VAL A 233 -1.14 21.21 2.94
CA VAL A 233 -0.63 22.10 1.89
C VAL A 233 -1.78 23.07 1.64
N PRO A 234 -1.64 24.36 1.97
CA PRO A 234 -2.63 25.33 1.60
C PRO A 234 -2.78 25.26 0.08
N LEU A 235 -3.99 24.99 -0.39
CA LEU A 235 -4.31 24.87 -1.82
C LEU A 235 -4.02 26.16 -2.63
N ASP A 236 -3.58 27.22 -1.96
CA ASP A 236 -3.40 28.56 -2.51
C ASP A 236 -1.95 28.90 -2.90
N ALA A 237 -0.93 28.11 -2.51
CA ALA A 237 0.48 28.49 -2.74
C ALA A 237 1.05 28.11 -4.12
N ARG A 238 0.28 27.49 -5.02
CA ARG A 238 0.71 27.15 -6.40
C ARG A 238 -0.16 27.77 -7.49
N ARG A 239 -0.90 28.85 -7.19
CA ARG A 239 -1.78 29.52 -8.16
C ARG A 239 -1.31 30.90 -8.63
N GLU A 240 -0.27 31.48 -8.01
CA GLU A 240 0.16 32.83 -8.35
C GLU A 240 1.31 32.89 -9.39
N GLU A 241 2.12 31.84 -9.55
CA GLU A 241 3.22 31.86 -10.54
C GLU A 241 2.83 31.35 -11.94
N GLU A 242 1.76 30.56 -12.08
CA GLU A 242 1.32 30.02 -13.38
C GLU A 242 0.23 30.86 -14.08
N ALA A 243 -0.28 31.92 -13.43
CA ALA A 243 -1.32 32.79 -14.00
C ALA A 243 -0.82 33.73 -15.13
N GLY A 244 0.47 33.72 -15.46
CA GLY A 244 1.06 34.59 -16.46
C GLY A 244 1.08 34.05 -17.89
N GLN A 245 0.93 32.74 -18.12
CA GLN A 245 1.12 32.17 -19.45
C GLN A 245 0.19 30.98 -19.70
N GLN A 246 -0.49 31.03 -20.85
CA GLN A 246 -1.20 29.93 -21.53
C GLN A 246 -2.70 29.78 -21.22
N GLY A 247 -3.46 30.60 -21.96
CA GLY A 247 -4.56 30.21 -22.84
C GLY A 247 -5.24 28.84 -22.65
N SER A 248 -6.53 28.92 -22.34
CA SER A 248 -7.62 28.04 -22.81
C SER A 248 -7.25 26.57 -23.10
N GLN A 249 -7.43 25.70 -22.11
CA GLN A 249 -8.06 24.40 -22.37
C GLN A 249 -8.68 23.83 -21.09
N GLN A 250 -10.00 23.70 -21.16
CA GLN A 250 -10.92 23.29 -20.13
C GLN A 250 -10.74 21.79 -19.85
N ASN A 251 -10.16 21.44 -18.70
CA ASN A 251 -10.04 20.06 -18.26
C ASN A 251 -11.30 19.68 -17.47
N ASP A 252 -12.27 19.15 -18.21
CA ASP A 252 -13.59 18.67 -17.78
C ASP A 252 -13.46 17.40 -16.91
N ARG A 253 -13.02 17.57 -15.66
CA ARG A 253 -13.14 16.52 -14.62
C ARG A 253 -14.48 16.72 -13.94
N ARG A 254 -15.43 15.80 -14.19
CA ARG A 254 -16.80 15.78 -13.64
C ARG A 254 -16.87 16.06 -12.13
N ALA A 255 -16.94 17.35 -11.77
CA ALA A 255 -17.53 17.82 -10.53
C ALA A 255 -19.03 17.91 -10.81
N HIS A 256 -19.85 17.09 -10.14
CA HIS A 256 -21.30 17.24 -10.26
C HIS A 256 -21.67 18.69 -9.92
N VAL A 257 -22.44 19.34 -10.81
CA VAL A 257 -22.92 20.71 -10.60
C VAL A 257 -23.62 20.78 -9.24
N ARG A 258 -23.08 21.60 -8.33
CA ARG A 258 -23.71 21.89 -7.04
C ARG A 258 -24.69 23.04 -7.23
N LEU A 259 -25.96 22.77 -6.96
CA LEU A 259 -27.02 23.76 -7.00
C LEU A 259 -27.17 24.36 -5.60
N PRO A 260 -26.99 25.68 -5.43
CA PRO A 260 -27.28 26.34 -4.16
C PRO A 260 -28.78 26.22 -3.90
N VAL A 261 -29.16 25.58 -2.78
CA VAL A 261 -30.56 25.33 -2.47
C VAL A 261 -30.78 25.31 -0.97
N GLN A 262 -31.76 26.07 -0.49
CA GLN A 262 -32.08 26.25 0.93
C GLN A 262 -33.36 25.53 1.32
N VAL A 263 -33.42 24.22 1.09
CA VAL A 263 -34.62 23.41 1.37
C VAL A 263 -34.50 22.77 2.75
N PRO A 264 -35.55 22.82 3.58
CA PRO A 264 -35.59 22.05 4.82
C PRO A 264 -35.60 20.55 4.51
N VAL A 265 -34.81 19.79 5.25
CA VAL A 265 -34.71 18.34 5.13
C VAL A 265 -34.92 17.70 6.49
N VAL A 266 -35.45 16.49 6.47
CA VAL A 266 -35.52 15.66 7.67
C VAL A 266 -34.36 14.68 7.60
N ALA A 267 -33.47 14.73 8.59
CA ALA A 267 -32.36 13.80 8.75
C ALA A 267 -32.66 12.82 9.88
N THR A 268 -32.26 11.56 9.72
CA THR A 268 -32.35 10.53 10.77
C THR A 268 -31.02 9.82 10.86
N PHE A 269 -30.44 9.73 12.07
CA PHE A 269 -29.22 8.96 12.27
C PHE A 269 -29.50 7.46 12.09
N LEU A 270 -28.72 6.81 11.24
CA LEU A 270 -28.63 5.36 11.13
C LEU A 270 -27.43 4.82 11.91
N HIS A 271 -26.35 5.61 11.96
CA HIS A 271 -25.16 5.35 12.78
C HIS A 271 -24.61 6.68 13.30
N GLN A 272 -24.13 6.67 14.55
CA GLN A 272 -23.54 7.81 15.23
C GLN A 272 -22.13 7.46 15.68
N CYS A 273 -21.13 8.21 15.24
CA CYS A 273 -19.74 8.04 15.67
C CYS A 273 -19.47 8.68 17.04
N LYS A 274 -20.36 9.57 17.50
CA LYS A 274 -20.35 10.17 18.84
C LYS A 274 -21.78 10.45 19.32
N PRO A 275 -22.03 10.63 20.62
CA PRO A 275 -23.38 10.90 21.12
C PRO A 275 -23.92 12.27 20.67
N TYR A 276 -25.21 12.33 20.36
CA TYR A 276 -25.95 13.54 19.99
C TYR A 276 -27.23 13.70 20.84
N PRO A 277 -27.80 14.91 20.93
CA PRO A 277 -29.11 15.12 21.59
C PRO A 277 -30.26 14.30 21.00
N VAL A 278 -30.14 13.89 19.73
CA VAL A 278 -31.13 13.08 19.02
C VAL A 278 -30.59 11.66 18.86
N PRO A 279 -31.27 10.62 19.36
CA PRO A 279 -30.78 9.25 19.26
C PRO A 279 -30.98 8.66 17.85
N VAL A 280 -30.26 7.57 17.56
CA VAL A 280 -30.42 6.77 16.33
C VAL A 280 -31.90 6.43 16.08
N GLY A 281 -32.35 6.58 14.84
CA GLY A 281 -33.73 6.30 14.43
C GLY A 281 -34.75 7.41 14.75
N LYS A 282 -34.36 8.50 15.42
CA LYS A 282 -35.25 9.66 15.62
C LYS A 282 -34.97 10.74 14.56
N PRO A 283 -36.02 11.27 13.89
CA PRO A 283 -35.86 12.33 12.90
C PRO A 283 -35.57 13.67 13.57
N TRP A 284 -34.80 14.49 12.88
CA TRP A 284 -34.50 15.88 13.23
C TRP A 284 -34.40 16.74 11.97
N GLU A 285 -34.55 18.05 12.13
CA GLU A 285 -34.58 18.98 11.00
C GLU A 285 -33.19 19.58 10.72
N ALA A 286 -32.84 19.64 9.44
CA ALA A 286 -31.68 20.35 8.92
C ALA A 286 -32.08 21.18 7.71
N GLN A 287 -31.18 22.02 7.20
CA GLN A 287 -31.41 22.77 5.97
C GLN A 287 -30.30 22.47 4.98
N THR A 288 -30.60 22.28 3.69
CA THR A 288 -29.54 22.23 2.68
C THR A 288 -28.97 23.63 2.46
N LEU A 289 -27.70 23.72 2.09
CA LEU A 289 -27.07 24.93 1.56
C LEU A 289 -26.81 24.77 0.06
N ASP A 290 -26.40 23.56 -0.32
CA ASP A 290 -26.28 23.12 -1.70
C ASP A 290 -26.65 21.64 -1.83
N CYS A 291 -26.93 21.21 -3.05
CA CYS A 291 -27.16 19.81 -3.39
C CYS A 291 -26.59 19.49 -4.78
N SER A 292 -26.13 18.25 -4.95
CA SER A 292 -25.63 17.69 -6.21
C SER A 292 -26.11 16.25 -6.35
N GLN A 293 -25.85 15.61 -7.48
CA GLN A 293 -26.16 14.18 -7.63
C GLN A 293 -25.39 13.30 -6.63
N GLY A 294 -24.18 13.70 -6.21
CA GLY A 294 -23.31 12.91 -5.34
C GLY A 294 -23.42 13.24 -3.85
N GLY A 295 -24.21 14.24 -3.45
CA GLY A 295 -24.27 14.67 -2.05
C GLY A 295 -24.88 16.05 -1.85
N ALA A 296 -24.92 16.50 -0.59
CA ALA A 296 -25.46 17.79 -0.18
C ALA A 296 -24.59 18.43 0.90
N CYS A 297 -24.73 19.74 1.07
CA CYS A 297 -24.22 20.44 2.25
C CYS A 297 -25.39 20.77 3.16
N LEU A 298 -25.34 20.34 4.42
CA LEU A 298 -26.40 20.54 5.42
C LEU A 298 -25.95 21.58 6.45
N LEU A 299 -26.82 22.52 6.78
CA LEU A 299 -26.71 23.35 7.97
C LEU A 299 -27.30 22.56 9.15
N THR A 300 -26.49 22.34 10.18
CA THR A 300 -26.81 21.51 11.33
C THR A 300 -26.65 22.28 12.65
N PRO A 301 -27.50 22.01 13.66
CA PRO A 301 -27.48 22.67 14.97
C PRO A 301 -26.38 22.17 15.92
N TRP A 302 -25.59 21.18 15.51
CA TRP A 302 -24.42 20.68 16.24
C TRP A 302 -23.39 20.13 15.25
N PRO A 303 -22.10 20.01 15.66
CA PRO A 303 -21.07 19.47 14.79
C PRO A 303 -21.28 17.97 14.63
N LEU A 304 -21.67 17.52 13.44
CA LEU A 304 -21.66 16.11 13.09
C LEU A 304 -20.23 15.54 13.12
N ALA A 305 -20.10 14.22 13.14
CA ALA A 305 -18.82 13.53 13.08
C ALA A 305 -18.63 12.94 11.69
N ARG A 306 -17.39 13.01 11.19
CA ARG A 306 -17.04 12.31 9.96
C ARG A 306 -17.30 10.81 10.15
N GLY A 307 -18.05 10.22 9.23
CA GLY A 307 -18.47 8.81 9.33
C GLY A 307 -19.89 8.61 9.86
N ASP A 308 -20.56 9.63 10.41
CA ASP A 308 -21.98 9.51 10.74
C ASP A 308 -22.78 9.12 9.48
N VAL A 309 -23.73 8.21 9.65
CA VAL A 309 -24.60 7.73 8.57
C VAL A 309 -26.01 8.25 8.81
N LEU A 310 -26.55 8.94 7.81
CA LEU A 310 -27.84 9.59 7.86
C LEU A 310 -28.77 9.02 6.78
N GLU A 311 -30.05 8.84 7.10
CA GLU A 311 -31.12 8.92 6.11
C GLU A 311 -31.54 10.38 5.99
N VAL A 312 -31.42 10.96 4.79
CA VAL A 312 -31.84 12.33 4.47
C VAL A 312 -33.08 12.27 3.58
N GLN A 313 -34.16 12.90 4.03
CA GLN A 313 -35.41 13.01 3.30
C GLN A 313 -35.51 14.40 2.66
N LEU A 314 -35.38 14.43 1.34
CA LEU A 314 -35.46 15.63 0.51
C LEU A 314 -36.89 15.79 0.00
N ARG A 315 -37.55 16.91 0.33
CA ARG A 315 -38.82 17.28 -0.30
C ARG A 315 -38.53 17.94 -1.65
N VAL A 316 -39.00 17.33 -2.73
CA VAL A 316 -38.78 17.81 -4.09
C VAL A 316 -40.12 18.07 -4.75
N THR A 317 -40.31 19.27 -5.27
CA THR A 317 -41.47 19.60 -6.11
C THR A 317 -41.13 19.31 -7.56
N SER A 318 -41.93 18.47 -8.21
CA SER A 318 -41.82 18.19 -9.64
C SER A 318 -42.25 19.40 -10.48
N LYS A 319 -41.88 19.41 -11.78
CA LYS A 319 -42.28 20.46 -12.74
C LYS A 319 -43.81 20.63 -12.84
N ASP A 320 -44.56 19.57 -12.54
CA ASP A 320 -46.03 19.56 -12.58
C ASP A 320 -46.67 19.97 -11.23
N GLY A 321 -45.88 20.52 -10.29
CA GLY A 321 -46.35 21.01 -8.99
C GLY A 321 -46.63 19.93 -7.95
N ARG A 322 -46.38 18.65 -8.24
CA ARG A 322 -46.55 17.56 -7.26
C ARG A 322 -45.32 17.46 -6.36
N GLU A 323 -45.52 17.45 -5.05
CA GLU A 323 -44.48 17.18 -4.06
C GLU A 323 -44.19 15.68 -3.94
N ARG A 324 -42.91 15.33 -3.86
CA ARG A 324 -42.44 13.97 -3.56
C ARG A 324 -41.34 14.02 -2.52
N VAL A 325 -41.28 13.00 -1.66
CA VAL A 325 -40.18 12.82 -0.71
C VAL A 325 -39.18 11.83 -1.31
N VAL A 326 -37.94 12.26 -1.47
CA VAL A 326 -36.83 11.44 -1.94
C VAL A 326 -35.95 11.09 -0.75
N ARG A 327 -35.77 9.80 -0.49
CA ARG A 327 -34.86 9.32 0.56
C ARG A 327 -33.48 9.06 -0.02
N ARG A 328 -32.45 9.47 0.70
CA ARG A 328 -31.05 9.20 0.38
C ARG A 328 -30.31 8.80 1.63
N TYR A 329 -29.48 7.77 1.54
CA TYR A 329 -28.50 7.48 2.57
C TYR A 329 -27.28 8.34 2.32
N ALA A 330 -26.71 8.90 3.37
CA ALA A 330 -25.60 9.82 3.26
C ALA A 330 -24.58 9.61 4.37
N VAL A 331 -23.31 9.81 4.04
CA VAL A 331 -22.19 9.72 4.98
C VAL A 331 -21.59 11.11 5.14
N VAL A 332 -21.43 11.56 6.38
CA VAL A 332 -20.79 12.84 6.70
C VAL A 332 -19.29 12.75 6.37
N ARG A 333 -18.81 13.67 5.53
CA ARG A 333 -17.42 13.69 5.04
C ARG A 333 -16.59 14.81 5.66
N ASN A 334 -17.17 15.99 5.78
CA ASN A 334 -16.52 17.18 6.33
C ASN A 334 -17.55 17.98 7.13
N VAL A 335 -17.07 18.63 8.20
CA VAL A 335 -17.88 19.47 9.07
C VAL A 335 -17.10 20.74 9.39
N HIS A 336 -17.70 21.90 9.13
CA HIS A 336 -17.09 23.20 9.41
C HIS A 336 -18.02 24.02 10.28
N GLN A 337 -17.45 24.71 11.28
CA GLN A 337 -18.18 25.68 12.07
C GLN A 337 -18.53 26.90 11.21
N ARG A 338 -19.76 27.40 11.35
CA ARG A 338 -20.29 28.54 10.62
C ARG A 338 -20.95 29.50 11.62
N GLY A 339 -20.15 30.44 12.13
CA GLY A 339 -20.55 31.31 13.24
C GLY A 339 -20.53 30.58 14.58
N ASP A 340 -21.11 31.19 15.60
CA ASP A 340 -20.96 30.71 16.98
C ASP A 340 -21.81 29.46 17.27
N ASP A 341 -23.00 29.35 16.67
CA ASP A 341 -24.01 28.31 17.02
C ASP A 341 -24.49 27.45 15.83
N ALA A 342 -23.77 27.42 14.71
CA ALA A 342 -24.15 26.60 13.56
C ALA A 342 -22.97 25.90 12.89
N TRP A 343 -23.26 24.75 12.28
CA TRP A 343 -22.26 23.93 11.59
C TRP A 343 -22.76 23.58 10.19
N THR A 344 -21.82 23.41 9.27
CA THR A 344 -22.08 22.89 7.94
C THR A 344 -21.49 21.50 7.83
N ALA A 345 -22.30 20.53 7.42
CA ALA A 345 -21.90 19.15 7.22
C ALA A 345 -22.06 18.78 5.75
N GLY A 346 -20.94 18.52 5.05
CA GLY A 346 -20.98 17.97 3.71
C GLY A 346 -21.21 16.47 3.78
N VAL A 347 -22.29 16.02 3.15
CA VAL A 347 -22.71 14.62 3.12
C VAL A 347 -22.57 14.07 1.71
N ARG A 348 -22.04 12.86 1.57
CA ARG A 348 -21.98 12.11 0.31
C ARG A 348 -23.11 11.09 0.27
N PHE A 349 -23.89 11.06 -0.80
CA PHE A 349 -24.92 10.03 -0.94
C PHE A 349 -24.29 8.67 -1.24
N VAL A 350 -24.85 7.63 -0.64
CA VAL A 350 -24.42 6.22 -0.79
C VAL A 350 -25.63 5.35 -1.08
N GLU A 351 -25.41 4.21 -1.76
CA GLU A 351 -26.49 3.28 -2.10
C GLU A 351 -26.86 2.36 -0.92
N ASN A 352 -25.87 1.95 -0.11
CA ASN A 352 -26.06 1.05 1.02
C ASN A 352 -25.58 1.67 2.34
N PRO A 353 -26.48 1.90 3.33
CA PRO A 353 -26.10 2.47 4.63
C PRO A 353 -25.34 1.49 5.54
N GLN A 354 -25.39 0.19 5.27
CA GLN A 354 -24.64 -0.85 6.02
C GLN A 354 -23.20 -1.01 5.52
N ASP A 355 -22.89 -0.49 4.33
CA ASP A 355 -21.56 -0.47 3.74
C ASP A 355 -21.28 0.92 3.14
N PRO A 356 -21.01 1.94 3.99
CA PRO A 356 -20.89 3.34 3.57
C PRO A 356 -19.66 3.64 2.69
N TYR A 357 -18.82 2.64 2.42
CA TYR A 357 -17.59 2.75 1.64
C TYR A 357 -17.64 2.02 0.29
N ARG A 358 -18.64 1.17 0.02
CA ARG A 358 -18.95 0.71 -1.34
C ARG A 358 -19.56 1.87 -2.15
N LEU A 359 -18.88 2.24 -3.23
CA LEU A 359 -19.34 3.22 -4.22
C LEU A 359 -20.08 2.59 -5.38
#